data_AF-A0A1B9B945-F1
#
_entry.id   AF-A0A1B9B945-F1
#
_cell.length_a   1.000
_cell.length_b   1.000
_cell.length_c   1.000
_cell.angle_alpha   90.00
_cell.angle_beta   90.00
_cell.angle_gamma   90.00
#
_symmetry.space_group_name_H-M   'P 1'
#
loop_
_entity.id
_entity.type
_entity.pdbx_description
1 polymer ?
#
loop_
_entity_poly.entity_id
_entity_poly.type
_entity_poly.pdbx_seq_one_letter_code
_entity_poly.pdbx_strand_id
1 'polypeptide(L)' 'MKVKTINDEEVIVLVHGGIGYLRNDYGESGKELLVEVSLENKDGHWTIVKMDEYTEHEYKA' A
#
# COMPACT_ATOMS: atom_id res chain seq x y z
N MET A 1 -8.53 2.22 0.19
CA MET A 1 -7.84 1.61 1.35
C MET A 1 -8.70 0.49 1.88
N LYS A 2 -8.11 -0.69 2.11
CA LYS A 2 -8.77 -1.87 2.66
C LYS A 2 -7.95 -2.39 3.83
N VAL A 3 -8.61 -2.76 4.92
CA VAL A 3 -7.95 -3.28 6.12
C VAL A 3 -8.36 -4.73 6.30
N LYS A 4 -7.39 -5.60 6.57
CA LYS A 4 -7.58 -6.99 6.93
C LYS A 4 -6.95 -7.22 8.29
N THR A 5 -7.79 -7.36 9.30
CA THR A 5 -7.36 -7.77 10.64
C THR A 5 -7.02 -9.26 10.61
N ILE A 6 -5.81 -9.61 11.06
CA ILE A 6 -5.39 -11.00 11.23
C ILE A 6 -5.72 -11.45 12.65
N ASN A 7 -5.40 -10.60 13.64
CA ASN A 7 -5.78 -10.73 15.05
C ASN A 7 -5.69 -9.35 15.72
N ASP A 8 -5.76 -9.30 17.05
CA ASP A 8 -5.74 -8.04 17.83
C ASP A 8 -4.41 -7.29 17.74
N GLU A 9 -3.32 -8.00 17.39
CA GLU A 9 -1.96 -7.47 17.34
C GLU A 9 -1.42 -7.34 15.91
N GLU A 10 -2.11 -7.88 14.91
CA GLU A 10 -1.63 -7.92 13.52
C GLU A 10 -2.72 -7.50 12.53
N VAL A 11 -2.37 -6.56 11.65
CA VAL A 11 -3.24 -6.07 10.58
C VAL A 11 -2.46 -5.83 9.29
N ILE A 12 -3.11 -6.14 8.17
CA ILE A 12 -2.62 -5.80 6.84
C ILE A 12 -3.49 -4.66 6.28
N VAL A 13 -2.86 -3.59 5.82
CA VAL A 13 -3.50 -2.45 5.17
C VAL A 13 -3.11 -2.42 3.71
N LEU A 14 -4.09 -2.52 2.82
CA LEU A 14 -3.91 -2.31 1.39
C LEU A 14 -4.28 -0.88 1.02
N VAL A 15 -3.32 -0.12 0.55
CA VAL A 15 -3.46 1.25 0.07
C VAL A 15 -3.38 1.22 -1.45
N HIS A 16 -4.44 1.66 -2.10
CA HIS A 16 -4.45 1.91 -3.55
C HIS A 16 -4.38 3.43 -3.74
N GLY A 17 -3.27 3.89 -4.31
CA GLY A 17 -3.00 5.29 -4.58
C GLY A 17 -2.64 5.51 -6.06
N GLY A 18 -2.53 6.76 -6.45
CA GLY A 18 -2.05 7.14 -7.78
C GLY A 18 -0.98 8.20 -7.67
N ILE A 19 0.10 8.06 -8.44
CA ILE A 19 1.15 9.08 -8.58
C ILE A 19 0.84 9.89 -9.82
N GLY A 20 0.30 11.10 -9.64
CA GLY A 20 0.12 12.08 -10.72
C GLY A 20 1.30 13.05 -10.80
N TYR A 21 1.87 13.25 -11.99
CA TYR A 21 2.87 14.30 -12.21
C TYR A 21 2.17 15.60 -12.64
N LEU A 22 2.63 16.74 -12.13
CA LEU A 22 2.08 18.06 -12.46
C LEU A 22 2.39 18.51 -13.89
N ARG A 23 3.34 17.86 -14.56
CA ARG A 23 3.72 18.16 -15.95
C ARG A 23 3.27 17.01 -16.84
N ASN A 24 2.65 17.37 -17.96
CA ASN A 24 2.08 16.44 -18.94
C ASN A 24 3.06 16.13 -20.09
N ASP A 25 4.34 16.48 -19.97
CA ASP A 25 5.38 16.28 -20.98
C ASP A 25 6.11 14.92 -20.84
N TYR A 26 5.73 14.12 -19.85
CA TYR A 26 6.17 12.72 -19.73
C TYR A 26 5.15 11.80 -20.43
N GLY A 27 5.63 10.95 -21.35
CA GLY A 27 4.79 10.10 -22.22
C GLY A 27 3.85 9.13 -21.49
N GLU A 28 4.20 8.72 -20.26
CA GLU A 28 3.28 8.13 -19.29
C GLU A 28 3.26 9.03 -18.05
N SER A 29 2.23 9.85 -17.93
CA SER A 29 1.99 10.67 -16.73
C SER A 29 0.85 10.03 -15.94
N GLY A 30 1.10 9.61 -14.69
CA GLY A 30 0.08 8.93 -13.88
C GLY A 30 0.28 7.42 -13.85
N LYS A 31 0.72 6.87 -12.71
CA LYS A 31 0.65 5.41 -12.47
C LYS A 31 -0.10 5.11 -11.18
N GLU A 32 -0.93 4.09 -11.22
CA GLU A 32 -1.55 3.55 -10.02
C GLU A 32 -0.53 2.70 -9.26
N LEU A 33 -0.57 2.83 -7.94
CA LEU A 33 0.28 2.12 -7.01
C LEU A 33 -0.56 1.41 -5.96
N LEU A 34 -0.27 0.13 -5.77
CA LEU A 34 -0.80 -0.65 -4.66
C LEU A 34 0.32 -0.87 -3.66
N VAL A 35 0.06 -0.55 -2.40
CA VAL A 35 0.97 -0.78 -1.29
C VAL A 35 0.26 -1.66 -0.28
N GLU A 36 0.86 -2.81 0.02
CA GLU A 36 0.45 -3.64 1.14
C GLU A 36 1.37 -3.35 2.33
N VAL A 37 0.79 -2.96 3.46
CA VAL A 37 1.51 -2.62 4.69
C VAL A 37 1.08 -3.59 5.78
N SER A 38 2.02 -4.38 6.28
CA SER A 38 1.82 -5.22 7.46
C SER A 38 2.23 -4.45 8.71
N LEU A 39 1.31 -4.38 9.67
CA LEU A 39 1.45 -3.66 10.92
C LEU A 39 1.34 -4.65 12.09
N GLU A 40 2.23 -4.50 13.07
CA GLU A 40 2.16 -5.16 14.37
C GLU A 40 1.92 -4.14 15.48
N ASN A 41 1.06 -4.46 16.43
CA ASN A 41 0.89 -3.68 17.65
C ASN A 41 1.94 -4.11 18.67
N LYS A 42 2.84 -3.19 19.04
CA LYS A 42 3.83 -3.39 20.10
C LYS A 42 3.58 -2.32 21.16
N ASP A 43 3.22 -2.77 22.36
CA ASP A 43 2.97 -1.90 23.52
C ASP A 43 1.97 -0.77 23.25
N GLY A 44 0.90 -1.05 22.48
CA GLY A 44 -0.11 -0.07 22.10
C GLY A 44 0.24 0.78 20.88
N HIS A 45 1.40 0.56 20.25
CA HIS A 45 1.86 1.28 19.07
C HIS A 45 1.93 0.38 17.84
N TRP A 46 1.24 0.78 16.77
CA TRP A 46 1.34 0.11 15.48
C TRP A 46 2.67 0.44 14.80
N THR A 47 3.43 -0.59 14.47
CA THR A 47 4.72 -0.49 13.78
C THR A 47 4.64 -1.19 12.44
N ILE A 48 5.19 -0.56 11.38
CA ILE A 48 5.33 -1.19 10.06
C ILE A 48 6.42 -2.25 10.15
N VAL A 49 6.05 -3.51 9.92
CA VAL A 49 6.99 -4.65 9.89
C VAL A 49 7.30 -5.10 8.47
N LYS A 50 6.39 -4.83 7.53
CA LYS A 50 6.59 -5.11 6.11
C LYS A 50 5.83 -4.08 5.26
N MET A 51 6.43 -3.70 4.14
CA MET A 51 5.80 -2.90 3.11
C MET A 51 6.18 -3.49 1.76
N ASP A 52 5.19 -3.86 0.97
CA ASP A 52 5.36 -4.32 -0.40
C ASP A 52 4.64 -3.37 -1.36
N GLU A 53 5.25 -3.11 -2.51
CA GLU A 53 4.75 -2.23 -3.56
C GLU A 53 4.45 -3.04 -4.82
N TYR A 54 3.31 -2.76 -5.45
CA TYR A 54 2.83 -3.45 -6.62
C TYR A 54 2.25 -2.46 -7.63
N THR A 55 2.45 -2.77 -8.91
CA THR A 55 1.56 -2.29 -9.97
C THR A 55 0.23 -3.04 -9.92
N GLU A 56 -0.82 -2.47 -10.52
CA GLU A 56 -2.14 -3.12 -10.57
C GLU A 56 -2.09 -4.51 -11.24
N HIS A 57 -1.23 -4.69 -12.25
CA HIS A 57 -1.04 -5.98 -12.91
C HIS A 57 -0.38 -7.02 -12.01
N GLU A 58 0.63 -6.64 -11.22
CA GLU A 58 1.32 -7.58 -10.33
C GLU A 58 0.43 -8.06 -9.19
N TYR A 59 -0.49 -7.23 -8.70
CA TYR A 59 -1.40 -7.60 -7.62
C TYR A 59 -2.55 -8.53 -8.07
N LYS A 60 -2.96 -8.44 -9.35
CA LYS A 60 -4.07 -9.23 -9.91
C LYS A 60 -3.64 -10.58 -10.49
N ALA A 61 -2.33 -10.80 -10.67
CA ALA A 61 -1.76 -12.04 -11.20
C ALA A 61 -1.79 -13.17 -10.18
#